data_AF-A0A392PJJ8-F1
#
_entry.id   AF-A0A392PJJ8-F1
#
_cell.length_a   1.000
_cell.length_b   1.000
_cell.length_c   1.000
_cell.angle_alpha   90.00
_cell.angle_beta   90.00
_cell.angle_gamma   90.00
#
_symmetry.space_group_name_H-M   'P 1'
#
loop_
_entity.id
_entity.type
_entity.pdbx_description
1 polymer ?
#
loop_
_entity_poly.entity_id
_entity_poly.type
_entity_poly.pdbx_seq_one_letter_code
_entity_poly.pdbx_strand_id
1 'polypeptide(L)' 'VDESKVKTQYLVLFDNILHRLRFPKFMEIVSQELDDKCAQILEVLLRNGRLNLKQMVDGKRQRLKILYERAFVNF' A
#
# COMPACT_ATOMS: atom_id res chain seq x y z
N VAL A 1 -28.80 16.14 29.82
CA VAL A 1 -27.77 15.17 29.37
C VAL A 1 -27.88 15.14 27.86
N ASP A 2 -26.81 15.49 27.14
CA ASP A 2 -26.82 15.63 25.67
C ASP A 2 -26.76 14.23 25.02
N GLU A 3 -27.92 13.72 24.61
CA GLU A 3 -28.17 12.30 24.29
C GLU A 3 -27.94 11.90 22.82
N SER A 4 -27.34 12.71 21.95
CA SER A 4 -27.20 12.33 20.52
C SER A 4 -25.77 12.27 19.95
N LYS A 5 -24.74 12.09 20.78
CA LYS A 5 -23.40 11.78 20.23
C LYS A 5 -23.38 10.35 19.70
N VAL A 6 -23.50 10.22 18.37
CA VAL A 6 -23.26 8.96 17.63
C VAL A 6 -21.89 8.42 18.04
N LYS A 7 -21.89 7.26 18.70
CA LYS A 7 -20.65 6.56 19.09
C LYS A 7 -20.20 5.68 17.94
N THR A 8 -19.03 5.99 17.37
CA THR A 8 -18.39 5.15 16.37
C THR A 8 -17.99 3.81 16.98
N GLN A 9 -18.40 2.72 16.34
CA GLN A 9 -17.96 1.36 16.68
C GLN A 9 -16.95 0.89 15.64
N TYR A 10 -15.87 0.26 16.09
CA TYR A 10 -14.84 -0.31 15.24
C TYR A 10 -14.92 -1.84 15.27
N LEU A 11 -14.76 -2.48 14.11
CA LEU A 11 -14.74 -3.92 13.96
C LEU A 11 -13.40 -4.37 13.37
N VAL A 12 -12.82 -5.41 13.96
CA VAL A 12 -11.62 -6.06 13.43
C VAL A 12 -12.06 -7.16 12.45
N LEU A 13 -11.50 -7.13 11.25
CA LEU A 13 -11.71 -8.14 10.22
C LEU A 13 -10.45 -9.01 10.11
N PHE A 14 -10.42 -10.12 10.85
CA PHE A 14 -9.24 -10.99 10.95
C PHE A 14 -8.81 -11.59 9.61
N ASP A 15 -9.77 -11.96 8.76
CA ASP A 15 -9.48 -12.50 7.43
C ASP A 15 -8.65 -11.52 6.59
N ASN A 16 -8.95 -10.22 6.68
CA ASN A 16 -8.19 -9.19 5.98
C ASN A 16 -6.75 -9.07 6.49
N ILE A 17 -6.50 -9.38 7.76
CA ILE A 17 -5.16 -9.42 8.34
C ILE A 17 -4.41 -10.63 7.78
N LEU A 18 -5.04 -11.81 7.80
CA LEU A 18 -4.44 -13.04 7.28
C LEU A 18 -4.16 -12.96 5.77
N HIS A 19 -5.00 -12.27 5.00
CA HIS A 19 -4.78 -12.05 3.57
C HIS A 19 -3.52 -11.25 3.25
N ARG A 20 -2.97 -10.48 4.21
CA ARG A 20 -1.67 -9.79 4.01
C ARG A 20 -0.52 -10.76 3.78
N LEU A 21 -0.59 -11.97 4.33
CA LEU A 21 0.41 -13.02 4.11
C LEU A 21 0.46 -13.50 2.66
N ARG A 22 -0.60 -13.24 1.86
CA ARG A 22 -0.68 -13.61 0.44
C ARG A 22 -0.08 -12.55 -0.49
N PHE A 23 0.28 -11.38 0.03
CA PHE A 23 0.84 -10.29 -0.77
C PHE A 23 2.06 -10.72 -1.61
N PRO A 24 3.01 -11.52 -1.10
CA PRO A 24 4.11 -12.02 -1.92
C PRO A 24 3.64 -12.83 -3.13
N LYS A 25 2.61 -13.66 -2.97
CA LYS A 25 2.05 -14.46 -4.07
C LYS A 25 1.37 -13.60 -5.12
N PHE A 26 0.64 -12.57 -4.70
CA PHE A 26 0.02 -11.62 -5.63
C PHE A 26 1.08 -10.83 -6.41
N MET A 27 2.15 -10.42 -5.75
CA MET A 27 3.28 -9.75 -6.40
C MET A 27 3.96 -10.65 -7.42
N GLU A 28 4.20 -11.93 -7.08
CA GLU A 28 4.78 -12.90 -8.01
C GLU A 28 3.95 -13.05 -9.28
N ILE A 29 2.63 -13.27 -9.15
CA ILE A 29 1.72 -13.44 -10.28
C ILE A 29 1.73 -12.19 -11.17
N VAL A 30 1.59 -11.00 -10.58
CA VAL A 30 1.56 -9.75 -11.37
C VAL A 30 2.89 -9.49 -12.06
N SER A 31 4.02 -9.80 -11.42
CA SER A 31 5.33 -9.67 -12.06
C SER A 31 5.57 -10.69 -13.19
N GLN A 32 4.90 -11.84 -13.17
CA GLN A 32 5.02 -12.87 -14.20
C GLN A 32 4.05 -12.66 -15.37
N GLU A 33 2.84 -12.20 -15.08
CA GLU A 33 1.73 -12.15 -16.05
C GLU A 33 1.45 -10.75 -16.60
N LEU A 34 1.91 -9.69 -15.92
CA LEU A 34 1.66 -8.29 -16.31
C LEU A 34 2.96 -7.49 -16.41
N ASP A 35 2.85 -6.21 -16.76
CA ASP A 35 4.01 -5.33 -16.91
C ASP A 35 4.53 -4.79 -15.56
N ASP A 36 5.75 -4.26 -15.60
CA ASP A 36 6.42 -3.65 -14.44
C ASP A 36 5.62 -2.50 -13.84
N LYS A 37 4.82 -1.78 -14.64
CA LYS A 37 4.01 -0.66 -14.14
C LYS A 37 2.87 -1.17 -13.27
N CYS A 38 2.21 -2.27 -13.67
CA CYS A 38 1.19 -2.96 -12.90
C CYS A 38 1.75 -3.50 -11.59
N ALA A 39 2.93 -4.14 -11.61
CA ALA A 39 3.59 -4.63 -10.39
C ALA A 39 3.87 -3.48 -9.41
N GLN A 40 4.40 -2.36 -9.89
CA GLN A 40 4.67 -1.19 -9.07
C GLN A 40 3.40 -0.56 -8.47
N ILE A 41 2.32 -0.46 -9.24
CA ILE A 41 1.04 0.07 -8.75
C ILE A 41 0.48 -0.83 -7.64
N LEU A 42 0.49 -2.15 -7.87
CA LEU A 42 0.02 -3.11 -6.88
C LEU A 42 0.85 -3.03 -5.60
N GLU A 43 2.17 -2.96 -5.70
CA GLU A 43 3.05 -2.84 -4.54
C GLU A 43 2.72 -1.60 -3.68
N VAL A 44 2.52 -0.44 -4.34
CA VAL A 44 2.14 0.80 -3.67
C VAL A 44 0.78 0.65 -2.99
N LEU A 45 -0.19 -0.01 -3.62
CA LEU A 45 -1.50 -0.26 -3.04
C LEU A 45 -1.43 -1.18 -1.82
N LEU A 46 -0.73 -2.32 -1.93
CA LEU A 46 -0.63 -3.30 -0.85
C LEU A 46 0.05 -2.73 0.40
N ARG A 47 1.05 -1.86 0.23
CA ARG A 47 1.76 -1.22 1.35
C ARG A 47 0.95 -0.14 2.05
N ASN A 48 0.24 0.69 1.29
CA ASN A 48 -0.42 1.88 1.83
C ASN A 48 -1.93 1.70 2.07
N GLY A 49 -2.52 0.61 1.57
CA GLY A 49 -3.95 0.34 1.70
C GLY A 49 -4.77 1.23 0.76
N ARG A 50 -5.54 2.17 1.32
CA ARG A 50 -6.46 3.01 0.55
C ARG A 50 -5.73 4.22 -0.01
N LEU A 51 -5.71 4.33 -1.32
CA LEU A 51 -5.13 5.45 -2.04
C LEU A 51 -6.12 5.94 -3.10
N ASN A 52 -6.09 7.24 -3.40
CA ASN A 52 -6.70 7.73 -4.63
C ASN A 52 -5.76 7.49 -5.82
N LEU A 53 -6.31 7.61 -7.04
CA LEU A 53 -5.56 7.34 -8.28
C LEU A 53 -4.27 8.17 -8.38
N LYS A 54 -4.33 9.46 -8.01
CA LYS A 54 -3.16 10.34 -8.03
C LYS A 54 -2.05 9.80 -7.11
N GLN A 55 -2.39 9.41 -5.89
CA GLN A 55 -1.43 8.83 -4.95
C GLN A 55 -0.85 7.49 -5.41
N MET A 56 -1.64 6.65 -6.09
CA MET A 56 -1.15 5.39 -6.66
C MET A 56 -0.12 5.61 -7.77
N VAL A 57 -0.36 6.60 -8.64
CA VAL A 57 0.54 6.94 -9.74
C VAL A 57 1.78 7.71 -9.23
N ASP A 58 1.59 8.64 -8.30
CA ASP A 58 2.64 9.51 -7.76
C ASP A 58 3.54 8.80 -6.73
N GLY A 59 3.09 7.68 -6.14
CA GLY A 59 3.86 6.90 -5.15
C GLY A 59 5.26 6.48 -5.63
N LYS A 60 5.47 6.45 -6.95
CA LYS A 60 6.77 6.23 -7.60
C LYS A 60 7.84 7.26 -7.19
N ARG A 61 7.46 8.54 -7.03
CA ARG A 61 8.40 9.62 -6.70
C ARG A 61 9.00 9.45 -5.30
N GLN A 62 8.20 8.98 -4.35
CA GLN A 62 8.66 8.86 -2.96
C GLN A 62 9.71 7.75 -2.78
N ARG A 63 9.58 6.62 -3.50
CA ARG A 63 10.53 5.52 -3.42
C ARG A 63 11.89 5.87 -4.03
N LEU A 64 11.88 6.52 -5.20
CA LEU A 64 13.09 7.04 -5.83
C LEU A 64 13.78 8.03 -4.89
N LYS A 65 13.03 8.97 -4.31
CA LYS A 65 13.59 9.96 -3.38
C LYS A 65 14.26 9.30 -2.16
N ILE A 66 13.61 8.30 -1.53
CA ILE A 66 14.17 7.56 -0.39
C ILE A 66 15.41 6.75 -0.78
N LEU A 67 15.43 6.14 -1.97
CA LEU A 67 16.60 5.39 -2.45
C LEU A 67 17.77 6.30 -2.78
N TYR A 68 17.52 7.46 -3.40
CA TYR A 68 18.55 8.49 -3.64
C TYR A 68 19.09 9.05 -2.33
N GLU A 69 18.23 9.40 -1.37
CA GLU A 69 18.65 9.88 -0.05
C GLU A 69 19.48 8.81 0.70
N ARG A 70 19.09 7.54 0.64
CA ARG A 70 19.87 6.43 1.22
C ARG A 70 21.22 6.20 0.52
N ALA A 71 21.29 6.40 -0.79
CA ALA A 71 22.55 6.28 -1.53
C ALA A 71 23.52 7.44 -1.20
N PHE A 72 23.00 8.64 -0.93
CA PHE A 72 23.79 9.82 -0.57
C PHE A 72 24.28 9.84 0.87
N VAL A 73 23.61 9.16 1.81
CA VAL A 73 24.01 9.11 3.24
C VAL A 73 25.07 8.01 3.50
N ASN A 74 25.34 7.14 2.53
CA ASN A 74 26.39 6.10 2.61
C ASN A 74 27.69 6.47 1.86
N PHE A 75 27.93 7.77 1.63
CA PHE A 75 29.19 8.31 1.11
C PHE A 75 29.74 9.37 2.06
#